data_AF-A0AAV5X2M8-F1
#
_entry.id   AF-A0AAV5X2M8-F1
#
_cell.length_a   1.000
_cell.length_b   1.000
_cell.length_c   1.000
_cell.angle_alpha   90.00
_cell.angle_beta   90.00
_cell.angle_gamma   90.00
#
_symmetry.space_group_name_H-M   'P 1'
#
loop_
_entity.id
_entity.type
_entity.pdbx_description
1 polymer ?
#
loop_
_entity_poly.entity_id
_entity_poly.type
_entity_poly.pdbx_seq_one_letter_code
_entity_poly.pdbx_strand_id
1 'polypeptide(L)'
;VSRRELRELNWGVGGDWATQRKWSGMMGLLVNDVIDMSGISMRITEERSQDVLFSYPTRFFQSILIISTPSHFSSRSFIFSGFSL
;
A
#
# COMPACT_ATOMS: atom_id res chain seq x y z
N VAL A 1 10.12 0.17 21.62
CA VAL A 1 11.40 -0.01 20.91
C VAL A 1 11.90 1.35 20.44
N SER A 2 13.06 1.77 20.90
CA SER A 2 13.60 3.12 20.65
C SER A 2 14.30 3.21 19.29
N ARG A 3 14.37 4.41 18.68
CA ARG A 3 15.05 4.63 17.39
C ARG A 3 16.55 4.29 17.41
N ARG A 4 17.15 4.15 18.59
CA ARG A 4 18.56 3.78 18.75
C ARG A 4 18.77 2.27 18.61
N GLU A 5 17.86 1.45 19.15
CA GLU A 5 17.87 -0.02 19.01
C GLU A 5 17.66 -0.46 17.54
N LEU A 6 16.81 0.26 16.79
CA LEU A 6 16.61 0.02 15.36
C LEU A 6 17.84 0.33 14.51
N ARG A 7 18.79 1.13 15.02
CA ARG A 7 19.99 1.53 14.29
C ARG A 7 21.10 0.51 14.46
N GLU A 8 21.24 -0.10 15.63
CA GLU A 8 22.29 -1.10 15.93
C GLU A 8 22.03 -2.44 15.23
N LEU A 9 20.77 -2.81 15.00
CA LEU A 9 20.39 -3.94 14.12
C LEU A 9 20.83 -3.74 12.66
N ASN A 10 21.18 -2.51 12.25
CA ASN A 10 21.41 -2.13 10.86
C ASN A 10 22.89 -1.97 10.47
N TRP A 11 23.85 -2.17 11.40
CA TRP A 11 25.28 -1.87 11.17
C TRP A 11 26.22 -3.09 11.19
N GLY A 12 25.70 -4.32 11.14
CA GLY A 12 26.51 -5.54 11.29
C GLY A 12 26.71 -6.43 10.04
N VAL A 13 26.14 -6.12 8.87
CA VAL A 13 26.21 -7.05 7.72
C VAL A 13 26.48 -6.29 6.42
N GLY A 14 27.76 -6.19 6.07
CA GLY A 14 28.20 -5.80 4.73
C GLY A 14 27.97 -6.95 3.76
N GLY A 15 27.04 -6.77 2.82
CA GLY A 15 26.86 -7.63 1.65
C GLY A 15 25.61 -8.50 1.64
N ASP A 16 24.40 -7.89 1.63
CA ASP A 16 23.18 -8.56 1.13
C ASP A 16 21.96 -7.61 0.96
N TRP A 17 22.17 -6.36 0.55
CA TRP A 17 21.07 -5.38 0.43
C TRP A 17 20.11 -5.63 -0.75
N ALA A 18 20.36 -6.67 -1.56
CA ALA A 18 19.41 -7.16 -2.56
C ALA A 18 18.44 -8.24 -2.01
N THR A 19 18.71 -8.81 -0.84
CA THR A 19 17.97 -9.96 -0.29
C THR A 19 17.22 -9.66 1.01
N GLN A 20 17.43 -8.48 1.62
CA GLN A 20 16.83 -8.15 2.90
C GLN A 20 15.47 -7.44 2.80
N ARG A 21 14.42 -8.23 3.07
CA ARG A 21 13.09 -7.83 3.59
C ARG A 21 12.24 -6.95 2.66
N LYS A 22 11.51 -7.65 1.79
CA LYS A 22 10.57 -7.11 0.77
C LYS A 22 9.39 -6.31 1.33
N TRP A 23 9.01 -6.52 2.59
CA TRP A 23 7.74 -6.06 3.13
C TRP A 23 7.88 -4.99 4.21
N SER A 24 7.08 -3.93 4.06
CA SER A 24 6.91 -2.86 5.05
C SER A 24 5.51 -2.89 5.67
N GLY A 25 5.26 -2.04 6.67
CA GLY A 25 3.96 -1.95 7.35
C GLY A 25 3.57 -3.26 8.04
N MET A 26 2.28 -3.60 7.99
CA MET A 26 1.72 -4.76 8.69
C MET A 26 2.36 -6.09 8.26
N MET A 27 2.61 -6.26 6.96
CA MET A 27 3.29 -7.45 6.43
C MET A 27 4.72 -7.57 6.96
N GLY A 28 5.45 -6.45 7.03
CA GLY A 28 6.80 -6.44 7.58
C GLY A 28 6.83 -6.81 9.07
N LEU A 29 5.82 -6.43 9.84
CA LEU A 29 5.75 -6.79 11.26
C LEU A 29 5.44 -8.29 11.46
N LEU A 30 4.55 -8.86 10.63
CA LEU A 30 4.23 -10.30 10.65
C LEU A 30 5.44 -11.15 10.26
N VAL A 31 6.10 -10.83 9.14
CA VAL A 31 7.24 -11.62 8.64
C VAL A 31 8.45 -11.55 9.56
N ASN A 32 8.60 -10.48 10.33
CA ASN A 32 9.67 -10.34 11.31
C ASN A 32 9.29 -10.81 12.72
N ASP A 33 8.16 -11.49 12.87
CA ASP A 33 7.70 -12.07 14.14
C ASP A 33 7.56 -11.02 15.26
N VAL A 34 7.27 -9.77 14.88
CA VAL A 34 7.02 -8.68 15.83
C VAL A 34 5.58 -8.71 16.32
N ILE A 35 4.68 -9.28 15.52
CA ILE A 35 3.27 -9.52 15.83
C ILE A 35 2.86 -10.88 15.29
N ASP A 36 1.99 -11.59 16.01
CA ASP A 36 1.56 -12.95 15.62
C ASP A 36 0.37 -12.95 14.64
N MET A 37 -0.48 -11.90 14.70
CA MET A 37 -1.70 -11.83 13.91
C MET A 37 -2.11 -10.38 13.62
N SER A 38 -2.69 -10.17 12.43
CA SER A 38 -3.38 -8.92 12.09
C SER A 38 -4.88 -9.16 11.87
N GLY A 39 -5.72 -8.41 12.60
CA GLY A 39 -7.18 -8.40 12.41
C GLY A 39 -7.67 -7.37 11.39
N ILE A 40 -6.76 -6.65 10.73
CA ILE A 40 -7.09 -5.59 9.76
C ILE A 40 -7.44 -6.22 8.40
N SER A 41 -8.32 -5.56 7.65
CA SER A 41 -8.60 -5.95 6.25
C SER A 41 -7.31 -5.89 5.41
N MET A 42 -6.83 -7.05 5.00
CA MET A 42 -5.67 -7.21 4.14
C MET A 42 -6.06 -7.90 2.84
N ARG A 43 -5.58 -7.38 1.71
CA ARG A 43 -5.73 -8.05 0.42
C ARG A 43 -4.91 -9.33 0.41
N ILE A 44 -5.58 -10.45 0.15
CA ILE A 44 -4.98 -11.75 -0.13
C ILE A 44 -4.45 -11.71 -1.57
N THR A 45 -3.15 -11.95 -1.74
CA THR A 45 -2.49 -12.08 -3.04
C THR A 45 -1.53 -13.26 -2.97
N GLU A 46 -1.23 -13.87 -4.11
CA GLU A 46 -0.30 -15.01 -4.19
C GLU A 46 1.05 -14.66 -3.57
N GLU A 47 1.59 -13.50 -3.93
CA GLU A 47 2.87 -13.00 -3.43
C GLU A 47 2.92 -12.90 -1.89
N ARG A 48 1.84 -12.46 -1.24
CA ARG A 48 1.79 -12.36 0.22
C ARG A 48 1.58 -13.72 0.88
N SER A 49 0.88 -14.62 0.20
CA SER A 49 0.58 -15.97 0.70
C SER A 49 1.82 -16.86 0.77
N GLN A 50 2.92 -16.46 0.11
CA GLN A 50 4.23 -17.11 0.22
C GLN A 50 4.92 -16.83 1.56
N ASP A 51 4.63 -15.68 2.18
CA ASP A 51 5.32 -15.22 3.39
C ASP A 51 4.44 -15.23 4.64
N VAL A 52 3.10 -15.21 4.50
CA VAL A 52 2.15 -15.27 5.62
C VAL A 52 0.98 -16.22 5.34
N LEU A 53 0.38 -16.76 6.39
CA LEU A 53 -0.82 -17.59 6.30
C LEU A 53 -2.08 -16.73 6.43
N PHE A 54 -2.99 -16.87 5.46
CA PHE A 54 -4.30 -16.21 5.50
C PHE A 54 -5.38 -17.17 6.00
N SER A 55 -6.32 -16.63 6.78
CA SER A 55 -7.56 -17.31 7.11
C SER A 55 -8.53 -17.28 5.92
N TYR A 56 -9.61 -18.04 6.02
CA TYR A 56 -10.70 -17.98 5.04
C TYR A 56 -11.22 -16.53 4.92
N PRO A 57 -11.44 -16.01 3.69
CA PRO A 57 -11.85 -14.63 3.49
C PRO A 57 -13.17 -14.33 4.20
N THR A 58 -13.14 -13.37 5.12
CA THR A 58 -14.32 -12.94 5.89
C THR A 58 -15.20 -11.96 5.12
N ARG A 59 -14.64 -11.27 4.11
CA ARG A 59 -15.37 -10.32 3.26
C ARG A 59 -14.69 -10.18 1.89
N PHE A 60 -15.50 -10.05 0.85
CA PHE A 60 -15.05 -9.72 -0.50
C PHE A 60 -15.18 -8.21 -0.75
N PHE A 61 -14.12 -7.59 -1.28
CA PHE A 61 -14.10 -6.18 -1.64
C PHE A 61 -13.86 -6.03 -3.14
N GLN A 62 -14.57 -5.09 -3.76
CA GLN A 62 -14.32 -4.66 -5.13
C GLN A 62 -13.64 -3.29 -5.10
N SER A 63 -12.60 -3.12 -5.92
CA SER A 63 -11.99 -1.81 -6.13
C SER A 63 -12.97 -0.92 -6.88
N ILE A 64 -13.36 0.20 -6.27
CA ILE A 64 -14.20 1.23 -6.87
C ILE A 64 -13.38 2.49 -7.10
N LEU A 65 -13.51 3.09 -8.27
CA LEU A 65 -12.94 4.40 -8.56
C LEU A 65 -13.94 5.47 -8.14
N ILE A 66 -13.61 6.25 -7.12
CA ILE A 66 -14.41 7.38 -6.69
C ILE A 66 -13.80 8.63 -7.31
N ILE A 67 -14.51 9.22 -8.27
CA ILE A 67 -14.17 10.52 -8.86
C ILE A 67 -15.06 11.59 -8.25
N SER A 68 -14.49 12.76 -7.96
CA SER A 68 -15.26 13.93 -7.53
C SER A 68 -16.23 14.33 -8.65
N THR A 69 -17.44 14.71 -8.28
CA THR A 69 -18.35 15.36 -9.22
C THR A 69 -17.66 16.61 -9.78
N PRO A 70 -17.73 16.85 -11.11
CA PRO A 70 -17.10 18.01 -11.70
C PRO A 70 -17.71 19.28 -11.11
N SER A 71 -16.87 20.15 -10.56
CA SER A 71 -17.29 21.41 -9.94
C SER A 71 -17.62 22.51 -10.95
N HIS A 72 -17.08 22.39 -12.17
CA HIS A 72 -17.26 23.37 -13.23
C HIS A 72 -17.95 22.76 -14.45
N PHE A 73 -19.11 23.32 -14.78
CA PHE A 73 -19.79 23.13 -16.05
C PHE A 73 -19.57 24.38 -16.91
N SER A 74 -18.84 24.25 -18.02
CA SER A 74 -18.67 25.35 -18.98
C SER A 74 -19.69 25.20 -20.11
N SER A 75 -20.68 26.09 -20.15
CA SER A 75 -21.72 26.13 -21.20
C SER A 75 -21.27 26.86 -22.47
N ARG A 76 -19.98 27.20 -22.62
CA ARG A 76 -19.50 27.97 -23.77
C ARG A 76 -19.73 27.17 -25.06
N SER A 77 -20.59 27.69 -25.93
CA SER A 77 -20.78 27.18 -27.29
C SER A 77 -19.45 27.20 -28.03
N PHE A 78 -18.89 26.01 -28.28
CA PHE A 78 -17.59 25.78 -28.90
C PHE A 78 -17.45 26.41 -30.29
N ILE A 79 -18.56 26.72 -30.96
CA ILE A 79 -18.58 27.23 -32.34
C ILE A 79 -17.95 28.63 -32.46
N PHE A 80 -18.02 29.48 -31.42
CA PHE A 80 -17.47 30.85 -31.50
C PHE A 80 -16.47 31.22 -30.40
N SER A 81 -16.13 30.30 -29.50
CA SER A 81 -15.24 30.59 -28.36
C SER A 81 -13.79 30.92 -28.75
N GLY A 82 -13.37 30.60 -29.99
CA GLY A 82 -12.05 30.92 -30.52
C GLY A 82 -11.96 32.25 -31.30
N PHE A 83 -13.06 33.00 -31.46
CA PHE A 83 -13.08 34.24 -32.26
C PHE A 83 -13.18 35.53 -31.42
N SER A 84 -13.07 35.48 -30.10
CA SER A 84 -12.98 36.70 -29.30
C SER A 84 -11.55 37.24 -29.28
N LEU A 85 -11.36 38.42 -29.89
CA LEU A 85 -10.21 39.32 -29.76
C LEU A 85 -10.05 39.81 -28.31
#